data_AF-A0AAW2Y220-F1
#
_entry.id   AF-A0AAW2Y220-F1
#
_cell.length_a   1.000
_cell.length_b   1.000
_cell.length_c   1.000
_cell.angle_alpha   90.00
_cell.angle_beta   90.00
_cell.angle_gamma   90.00
#
_symmetry.space_group_name_H-M   'P 1'
#
loop_
_entity.id
_entity.type
_entity.pdbx_description
1 polymer ?
#
loop_
_entity_poly.entity_id
_entity_poly.type
_entity_poly.pdbx_seq_one_letter_code
_entity_poly.pdbx_strand_id
1 'polypeptide(L)'
;MEVEGGATLDDKAKRMRDLLSSFYSPDPSSASSLPPNTSSRFATLDTINTASFDADQYMNLLVQKSNMEGLLQKHVEMAAEIKNLDTDLQMLVYENYNKFISATDTIKRMKSNIVGMETNMEQLLEKIMSVQSRSDGVNTSLFEKRNHIEKLHRTRNLLRKVQFIYDLPARLEKCIKSEAYADAVKYYTGAMPIFKAYGDSSFQDCKQQSEEAVAIIINNLEGKVFSDAESIQARAEAVMLLKQLDFPVESLKVKLFEKLEQFVVDLNLDSKELTNSSVDVNGSPDPGRVPDVAPATAHEASVREFAESCSCL
;
A
#
# COMPACT_ATOMS: atom_id res chain seq x y z
N MET A 1 -16.85 -9.13 -9.02
CA MET A 1 -17.57 -9.84 -10.08
C MET A 1 -16.59 -10.03 -11.22
N GLU A 2 -15.71 -11.03 -11.13
CA GLU A 2 -15.94 -12.43 -11.58
C GLU A 2 -16.10 -12.46 -13.10
N VAL A 3 -15.04 -12.69 -13.87
CA VAL A 3 -14.41 -13.99 -14.22
C VAL A 3 -15.40 -14.97 -14.85
N GLU A 4 -15.83 -14.69 -16.08
CA GLU A 4 -16.48 -15.66 -16.98
C GLU A 4 -15.74 -15.67 -18.33
N GLY A 5 -14.75 -16.55 -18.46
CA GLY A 5 -14.03 -16.75 -19.72
C GLY A 5 -13.27 -18.07 -19.84
N GLY A 6 -13.17 -18.84 -18.75
CA GLY A 6 -12.41 -20.10 -18.70
C GLY A 6 -13.21 -21.37 -19.01
N ALA A 7 -14.56 -21.33 -18.94
CA ALA A 7 -15.38 -22.55 -18.99
C ALA A 7 -15.52 -23.17 -20.39
N THR A 8 -15.42 -22.38 -21.47
CA THR A 8 -15.76 -22.85 -22.83
C THR A 8 -14.70 -23.74 -23.48
N LEU A 9 -13.43 -23.57 -23.10
CA LEU A 9 -12.31 -24.33 -23.68
C LEU A 9 -12.19 -25.72 -23.08
N ASP A 10 -12.46 -25.87 -21.77
CA ASP A 10 -12.35 -27.15 -21.08
C ASP A 10 -13.49 -28.10 -21.49
N ASP A 11 -14.70 -27.57 -21.71
CA ASP A 11 -15.84 -28.33 -22.24
C ASP A 11 -15.60 -28.85 -23.66
N LYS A 12 -14.93 -28.05 -24.50
CA LYS A 12 -14.55 -28.47 -25.86
C LYS A 12 -13.45 -29.54 -25.82
N ALA A 13 -12.49 -29.41 -24.91
CA ALA A 13 -11.43 -30.40 -24.71
C ALA A 13 -11.96 -31.72 -24.12
N LYS A 14 -12.97 -31.66 -23.24
CA LYS A 14 -13.69 -32.84 -22.74
C LYS A 14 -14.45 -33.56 -23.85
N ARG A 15 -15.23 -32.83 -24.66
CA ARG A 15 -15.95 -33.42 -25.81
C ARG A 15 -15.01 -34.08 -26.82
N MET A 16 -13.87 -33.48 -27.12
CA MET A 16 -12.89 -34.11 -28.02
C MET A 16 -12.28 -35.38 -27.41
N ARG A 17 -11.98 -35.38 -26.10
CA ARG A 17 -11.47 -36.58 -25.42
C ARG A 17 -12.51 -37.70 -25.39
N ASP A 18 -13.77 -37.39 -25.12
CA ASP A 18 -14.85 -38.39 -25.13
C ASP A 18 -15.06 -38.95 -26.54
N LEU A 19 -15.04 -38.11 -27.56
CA LEU A 19 -15.18 -38.54 -28.96
C LEU A 19 -14.03 -39.46 -29.36
N LEU A 20 -12.80 -39.09 -29.04
CA LEU A 20 -11.62 -39.93 -29.31
C LEU A 20 -11.67 -41.24 -28.51
N SER A 21 -12.12 -41.21 -27.26
CA SER A 21 -12.24 -42.43 -26.44
C SER A 21 -13.27 -43.41 -27.03
N SER A 22 -14.35 -42.92 -27.63
CA SER A 22 -15.35 -43.74 -28.32
C SER A 22 -14.78 -44.46 -29.55
N PHE A 23 -13.89 -43.79 -30.30
CA PHE A 23 -13.27 -44.37 -31.51
C PHE A 23 -12.10 -45.33 -31.22
N TYR A 24 -11.42 -45.18 -30.08
CA TYR A 24 -10.19 -45.94 -29.76
C TYR A 24 -10.34 -46.88 -28.55
N SER A 25 -11.51 -46.94 -27.90
CA SER A 25 -11.75 -47.95 -26.88
C SER A 25 -11.83 -49.35 -27.52
N PRO A 26 -11.16 -50.36 -26.97
CA PRO A 26 -11.22 -51.71 -27.53
C PRO A 26 -12.64 -52.26 -27.33
N ASP A 27 -13.29 -52.63 -28.43
CA ASP A 27 -14.58 -53.32 -28.39
C ASP A 27 -14.42 -54.67 -27.65
N PRO A 28 -15.14 -54.93 -26.54
CA PRO A 28 -15.10 -56.21 -25.83
C PRO A 28 -15.61 -57.39 -26.67
N SER A 29 -16.10 -57.14 -27.90
CA SER A 29 -16.51 -58.17 -28.87
C SER A 29 -15.36 -58.96 -29.51
N SER A 30 -14.09 -58.63 -29.25
CA SER A 30 -12.94 -59.29 -29.90
C SER A 30 -12.42 -60.55 -29.19
N ALA A 31 -13.12 -61.06 -28.16
CA ALA A 31 -12.66 -62.18 -27.33
C ALA A 31 -13.53 -63.45 -27.40
N SER A 32 -14.16 -63.74 -28.54
CA SER A 32 -14.85 -65.02 -28.80
C SER A 32 -14.26 -65.69 -30.04
N SER A 33 -13.35 -66.63 -29.78
CA SER A 33 -12.80 -67.55 -30.77
C SER A 33 -13.59 -68.86 -30.80
N LEU A 34 -13.80 -69.38 -32.03
CA LEU A 34 -14.19 -70.74 -32.51
C LEU A 34 -15.69 -71.02 -32.77
N PRO A 35 -16.06 -71.93 -33.72
CA PRO A 35 -15.27 -72.73 -34.68
C PRO A 35 -15.70 -72.58 -36.18
N PRO A 36 -14.99 -73.20 -37.16
CA PRO A 36 -15.34 -73.09 -38.57
C PRO A 36 -16.45 -74.08 -38.92
N ASN A 37 -17.66 -73.60 -39.18
CA ASN A 37 -18.70 -74.45 -39.78
C ASN A 37 -18.79 -74.16 -41.28
N THR A 38 -18.22 -75.07 -42.06
CA THR A 38 -18.47 -75.24 -43.48
C THR A 38 -19.93 -75.63 -43.68
N SER A 39 -20.77 -74.67 -44.05
CA SER A 39 -22.08 -74.95 -44.63
C SER A 39 -22.31 -73.96 -45.74
N SER A 40 -22.59 -74.50 -46.92
CA SER A 40 -22.75 -73.78 -48.17
C SER A 40 -23.67 -72.57 -47.98
N ARG A 41 -23.09 -71.37 -47.91
CA ARG A 41 -23.92 -70.16 -47.98
C ARG A 41 -24.37 -70.10 -49.43
N PHE A 42 -25.64 -70.42 -49.66
CA PHE A 42 -26.30 -70.11 -50.92
C PHE A 42 -25.97 -68.65 -51.24
N ALA A 43 -25.29 -68.41 -52.36
CA ALA A 43 -24.99 -67.06 -52.82
C ALA A 43 -26.33 -66.32 -52.91
N THR A 44 -26.54 -65.31 -52.07
CA THR A 44 -27.63 -64.36 -52.24
C THR A 44 -27.10 -63.21 -53.09
N LEU A 45 -27.96 -62.63 -53.94
CA LEU A 45 -27.59 -61.52 -54.83
C LEU A 45 -27.04 -60.29 -54.08
N ASP A 46 -27.20 -60.22 -52.76
CA ASP A 46 -26.75 -59.10 -51.91
C ASP A 46 -25.29 -59.24 -51.43
N THR A 47 -24.58 -60.30 -51.82
CA THR A 47 -23.23 -60.61 -51.30
C THR A 47 -22.09 -59.86 -52.03
N ILE A 48 -22.41 -58.92 -52.94
CA ILE A 48 -21.43 -58.27 -53.84
C ILE A 48 -20.30 -57.49 -53.12
N ASN A 49 -20.57 -56.97 -51.92
CA ASN A 49 -19.62 -56.18 -51.13
C ASN A 49 -18.80 -57.02 -50.13
N THR A 50 -18.91 -58.36 -50.18
CA THR A 50 -18.20 -59.24 -49.23
C THR A 50 -16.84 -59.62 -49.78
N ALA A 51 -15.83 -59.75 -48.91
CA ALA A 51 -14.46 -60.12 -49.29
C ALA A 51 -14.32 -61.50 -50.00
N SER A 52 -15.35 -62.34 -49.95
CA SER A 52 -15.42 -63.64 -50.62
C SER A 52 -16.30 -63.64 -51.87
N PHE A 53 -16.47 -62.48 -52.52
CA PHE A 53 -17.28 -62.34 -53.73
C PHE A 53 -16.69 -63.17 -54.89
N ASP A 54 -17.53 -63.98 -55.52
CA ASP A 54 -17.22 -64.76 -56.72
C ASP A 54 -18.12 -64.27 -57.87
N ALA A 55 -17.49 -63.66 -58.88
CA ALA A 55 -18.19 -63.07 -60.02
C ALA A 55 -18.92 -64.11 -60.87
N ASP A 56 -18.35 -65.31 -61.03
CA ASP A 56 -18.92 -66.35 -61.88
C ASP A 56 -20.16 -66.97 -61.22
N GLN A 57 -20.13 -67.19 -59.90
CA GLN A 57 -21.30 -67.66 -59.14
C GLN A 57 -22.42 -66.62 -59.11
N TYR A 58 -22.07 -65.35 -58.92
CA TYR A 58 -23.02 -64.23 -58.93
C TYR A 58 -23.69 -64.08 -60.31
N MET A 59 -22.91 -64.13 -61.39
CA MET A 59 -23.43 -63.98 -62.75
C MET A 59 -24.34 -65.15 -63.15
N ASN A 60 -23.95 -66.38 -62.82
CA ASN A 60 -24.80 -67.56 -63.06
C ASN A 60 -26.14 -67.46 -62.34
N LEU A 61 -26.14 -67.00 -61.09
CA LEU A 61 -27.37 -66.81 -60.31
C LEU A 61 -28.23 -65.66 -60.85
N LEU A 62 -27.61 -64.58 -61.32
CA LEU A 62 -28.30 -63.42 -61.90
C LEU A 62 -28.99 -63.80 -63.22
N VAL A 63 -28.31 -64.54 -64.10
CA VAL A 63 -28.88 -65.01 -65.37
C VAL A 63 -30.02 -66.00 -65.16
N GLN A 64 -29.95 -66.86 -64.14
CA GLN A 64 -31.03 -67.81 -63.82
C GLN A 64 -32.27 -67.14 -63.22
N LYS A 65 -32.13 -66.01 -62.51
CA LYS A 65 -33.23 -65.36 -61.78
C LYS A 65 -33.84 -64.14 -62.47
N SER A 66 -33.14 -63.52 -63.41
CA SER A 66 -33.59 -62.30 -64.09
C SER A 66 -34.00 -62.56 -65.54
N ASN A 67 -35.00 -61.83 -66.01
CA ASN A 67 -35.33 -61.78 -67.45
C ASN A 67 -34.37 -60.84 -68.19
N MET A 68 -34.40 -60.86 -69.54
CA MET A 68 -33.49 -60.07 -70.37
C MET A 68 -33.56 -58.55 -70.07
N GLU A 69 -34.75 -58.03 -69.80
CA GLU A 69 -34.95 -56.61 -69.46
C GLU A 69 -34.32 -56.26 -68.11
N GLY A 70 -34.47 -57.11 -67.10
CA GLY A 70 -33.82 -56.96 -65.80
C GLY A 70 -32.29 -57.06 -65.88
N LEU A 71 -31.77 -57.92 -66.77
CA LEU A 71 -30.32 -58.00 -67.01
C LEU A 71 -29.77 -56.74 -67.69
N LEU A 72 -30.51 -56.18 -68.66
CA LEU A 72 -30.15 -54.92 -69.30
C LEU A 72 -30.17 -53.75 -68.31
N GLN A 73 -31.20 -53.68 -67.47
CA GLN A 73 -31.31 -52.67 -66.42
C GLN A 73 -30.14 -52.77 -65.43
N LYS A 74 -29.78 -53.99 -65.01
CA LYS A 74 -28.62 -54.25 -64.14
C LYS A 74 -27.30 -53.85 -64.76
N HIS A 75 -27.13 -54.06 -66.07
CA HIS A 75 -25.95 -53.58 -66.79
C HIS A 75 -25.86 -52.05 -66.79
N VAL A 76 -26.97 -51.35 -67.03
CA VAL A 76 -27.00 -49.89 -67.00
C VAL A 76 -26.72 -49.34 -65.60
N GLU A 77 -27.32 -49.94 -64.57
CA GLU A 77 -27.05 -49.61 -63.16
C GLU A 77 -25.57 -49.78 -62.82
N MET A 78 -24.99 -50.95 -63.16
CA MET A 78 -23.58 -51.23 -62.91
C MET A 78 -22.64 -50.26 -63.64
N ALA A 79 -22.95 -49.92 -64.90
CA ALA A 79 -22.16 -48.95 -65.65
C ALA A 79 -22.21 -47.54 -65.01
N ALA A 80 -23.36 -47.13 -64.47
CA ALA A 80 -23.49 -45.88 -63.74
C ALA A 80 -22.74 -45.92 -62.40
N GLU A 81 -22.83 -47.02 -61.65
CA GLU A 81 -22.10 -47.21 -60.40
C GLU A 81 -20.59 -47.19 -60.60
N ILE A 82 -20.06 -47.86 -61.64
CA ILE A 82 -18.63 -47.82 -61.99
C ILE A 82 -18.17 -46.39 -62.22
N LYS A 83 -18.94 -45.60 -62.97
CA LYS A 83 -18.60 -44.20 -63.26
C LYS A 83 -18.64 -43.32 -62.00
N ASN A 84 -19.63 -43.54 -61.13
CA ASN A 84 -19.74 -42.81 -59.88
C ASN A 84 -18.57 -43.14 -58.95
N LEU A 85 -18.22 -44.43 -58.80
CA LEU A 85 -17.08 -44.86 -58.00
C LEU A 85 -15.75 -44.30 -58.51
N ASP A 86 -15.54 -44.21 -59.83
CA ASP A 86 -14.36 -43.55 -60.40
C ASP A 86 -14.31 -42.06 -60.04
N THR A 87 -15.45 -41.38 -60.13
CA THR A 87 -15.56 -39.96 -59.75
C THR A 87 -15.30 -39.76 -58.26
N ASP A 88 -15.83 -40.63 -57.41
CA ASP A 88 -15.63 -40.61 -55.95
C ASP A 88 -14.17 -40.90 -55.58
N LEU A 89 -13.53 -41.86 -56.26
CA LEU A 89 -12.11 -42.15 -56.08
C LEU A 89 -11.25 -40.93 -56.44
N GLN A 90 -11.53 -40.29 -57.58
CA GLN A 90 -10.83 -39.07 -57.98
C GLN A 90 -11.03 -37.97 -56.93
N MET A 91 -12.26 -37.73 -56.49
CA MET A 91 -12.58 -36.74 -55.45
C MET A 91 -11.83 -37.02 -54.14
N LEU A 92 -11.79 -38.27 -53.68
CA LEU A 92 -11.07 -38.67 -52.47
C LEU A 92 -9.57 -38.40 -52.61
N VAL A 93 -8.98 -38.73 -53.75
CA VAL A 93 -7.57 -38.46 -54.05
C VAL A 93 -7.29 -36.96 -54.02
N TYR A 94 -8.13 -36.14 -54.67
CA TYR A 94 -8.00 -34.68 -54.62
C TYR A 94 -8.11 -34.12 -53.21
N GLU A 95 -9.11 -34.55 -52.43
CA GLU A 95 -9.24 -34.13 -51.04
C GLU A 95 -8.03 -34.52 -50.20
N ASN A 96 -7.52 -35.74 -50.38
CA ASN A 96 -6.38 -36.24 -49.62
C ASN A 96 -5.10 -35.47 -49.97
N TYR A 97 -4.83 -35.25 -51.25
CA TYR A 97 -3.69 -34.42 -51.68
C TYR A 97 -3.83 -32.97 -51.21
N ASN A 98 -5.01 -32.37 -51.28
CA ASN A 98 -5.24 -31.01 -50.77
C ASN A 98 -5.01 -30.92 -49.26
N LYS A 99 -5.43 -31.93 -48.50
CA LYS A 99 -5.16 -32.03 -47.05
C LYS A 99 -3.66 -32.16 -46.79
N PHE A 100 -2.94 -32.97 -47.56
CA PHE A 100 -1.48 -33.13 -47.44
C PHE A 100 -0.72 -31.84 -47.77
N ILE A 101 -1.10 -31.15 -48.84
CA ILE A 101 -0.52 -29.86 -49.23
C ILE A 101 -0.78 -28.82 -48.13
N SER A 102 -2.03 -28.73 -47.64
CA SER A 102 -2.40 -27.80 -46.57
C SER A 102 -1.65 -28.08 -45.26
N ALA A 103 -1.49 -29.34 -44.89
CA ALA A 103 -0.70 -29.75 -43.74
C ALA A 103 0.78 -29.37 -43.91
N THR A 104 1.34 -29.62 -45.09
CA THR A 104 2.73 -29.27 -45.42
C THR A 104 2.96 -27.76 -45.36
N ASP A 105 2.05 -26.96 -45.90
CA ASP A 105 2.15 -25.50 -45.86
C ASP A 105 1.96 -24.94 -44.44
N THR A 106 1.13 -25.58 -43.62
CA THR A 106 1.01 -25.26 -42.20
C THR A 106 2.32 -25.52 -41.47
N ILE A 107 2.99 -26.65 -41.72
CA ILE A 107 4.30 -26.97 -41.14
C ILE A 107 5.37 -25.96 -41.58
N LYS A 108 5.40 -25.57 -42.87
CA LYS A 108 6.32 -24.54 -43.36
C LYS A 108 6.10 -23.20 -42.66
N ARG A 109 4.84 -22.77 -42.50
CA ARG A 109 4.49 -21.53 -41.80
C ARG A 109 4.91 -21.60 -40.33
N MET A 110 4.64 -22.72 -39.66
CA MET A 110 5.04 -22.95 -38.28
C MET A 110 6.57 -22.87 -38.13
N LYS A 111 7.34 -23.51 -39.03
CA LYS A 111 8.80 -23.43 -39.03
C LYS A 111 9.29 -21.98 -39.18
N SER A 112 8.75 -21.24 -40.15
CA SER A 112 9.13 -19.83 -40.37
C SER A 112 8.86 -18.96 -39.15
N ASN A 113 7.69 -19.14 -38.51
CA ASN A 113 7.34 -18.40 -37.29
C ASN A 113 8.24 -18.75 -36.10
N ILE A 114 8.59 -20.02 -35.91
CA ILE A 114 9.47 -20.46 -34.81
C ILE A 114 10.87 -19.88 -34.99
N VAL A 115 11.44 -19.94 -36.20
CA VAL A 115 12.75 -19.35 -36.51
C VAL A 115 12.72 -17.83 -36.34
N GLY A 116 11.64 -17.18 -36.78
CA GLY A 116 11.42 -15.75 -36.53
C GLY A 116 11.32 -15.42 -35.04
N MET A 117 10.71 -16.29 -34.22
CA MET A 117 10.60 -16.09 -32.78
C MET A 117 11.95 -16.20 -32.06
N GLU A 118 12.80 -17.15 -32.45
CA GLU A 118 14.16 -17.31 -31.89
C GLU A 118 15.00 -16.04 -32.09
N THR A 119 15.06 -15.53 -33.32
CA THR A 119 15.76 -14.26 -33.61
C THR A 119 15.19 -13.06 -32.84
N ASN A 120 13.87 -12.97 -32.68
CA ASN A 120 13.25 -11.92 -31.88
C ASN A 120 13.61 -12.03 -30.40
N MET A 121 13.72 -13.25 -29.86
CA MET A 121 14.10 -13.50 -28.47
C MET A 121 15.58 -13.14 -28.23
N GLU A 122 16.46 -13.44 -29.16
CA GLU A 122 17.87 -13.01 -29.12
C GLU A 122 18.01 -11.48 -29.10
N GLN A 123 17.30 -10.79 -30.00
CA GLN A 123 17.26 -9.32 -30.03
C GLN A 123 16.70 -8.73 -28.73
N LEU A 124 15.70 -9.37 -28.13
CA LEU A 124 15.15 -8.94 -26.85
C LEU A 124 16.18 -9.09 -25.73
N LEU A 125 16.87 -10.23 -25.66
CA LEU A 125 17.92 -10.48 -24.67
C LEU A 125 19.03 -9.45 -24.79
N GLU A 126 19.49 -9.16 -26.00
CA GLU A 126 20.50 -8.13 -26.27
C GLU A 126 20.05 -6.75 -25.77
N LYS A 127 18.80 -6.36 -26.06
CA LYS A 127 18.23 -5.08 -25.57
C LYS A 127 18.15 -5.04 -24.05
N ILE A 128 17.74 -6.12 -23.39
CA ILE A 128 17.68 -6.20 -21.93
C ILE A 128 19.08 -6.05 -21.34
N MET A 129 20.07 -6.76 -21.88
CA MET A 129 21.46 -6.65 -21.43
C MET A 129 22.02 -5.24 -21.64
N SER A 130 21.70 -4.60 -22.78
CA SER A 130 22.08 -3.20 -23.05
C SER A 130 21.45 -2.23 -22.05
N VAL A 131 20.14 -2.38 -21.77
CA VAL A 131 19.44 -1.56 -20.78
C VAL A 131 20.01 -1.77 -19.38
N GLN A 132 20.28 -3.01 -18.99
CA GLN A 132 20.88 -3.33 -17.70
C GLN A 132 22.27 -2.70 -17.56
N SER A 133 23.14 -2.89 -18.55
CA SER A 133 24.49 -2.28 -18.56
C SER A 133 24.43 -0.75 -18.46
N ARG A 134 23.54 -0.11 -19.23
CA ARG A 134 23.33 1.34 -19.16
C ARG A 134 22.79 1.79 -17.81
N SER A 135 21.86 1.03 -17.23
CA SER A 135 21.30 1.28 -15.89
C SER A 135 22.36 1.18 -14.82
N ASP A 136 23.20 0.14 -14.85
CA ASP A 136 24.30 -0.06 -13.91
C ASP A 136 25.35 1.05 -14.04
N GLY A 137 25.66 1.48 -15.27
CA GLY A 137 26.52 2.64 -15.52
C GLY A 137 25.95 3.93 -14.93
N VAL A 138 24.67 4.21 -15.15
CA VAL A 138 23.99 5.39 -14.57
C VAL A 138 23.98 5.28 -13.04
N ASN A 139 23.60 4.13 -12.49
CA ASN A 139 23.50 3.94 -11.04
C ASN A 139 24.87 4.10 -10.36
N THR A 140 25.93 3.54 -10.94
CA THR A 140 27.30 3.71 -10.45
C THR A 140 27.71 5.19 -10.47
N SER A 141 27.46 5.89 -11.58
CA SER A 141 27.80 7.33 -11.69
C SER A 141 27.01 8.22 -10.71
N LEU A 142 25.76 7.87 -10.41
CA LEU A 142 24.94 8.60 -9.47
C LEU A 142 25.26 8.24 -8.01
N PHE A 143 25.72 7.02 -7.75
CA PHE A 143 26.07 6.57 -6.40
C PHE A 143 27.15 7.45 -5.77
N GLU A 144 28.23 7.75 -6.51
CA GLU A 144 29.30 8.64 -6.04
C GLU A 144 28.77 10.05 -5.75
N LYS A 145 27.96 10.60 -6.65
CA LYS A 145 27.34 11.93 -6.47
C LYS A 145 26.40 11.96 -5.26
N ARG A 146 25.57 10.93 -5.06
CA ARG A 146 24.68 10.80 -3.89
C ARG A 146 25.49 10.75 -2.60
N ASN A 147 26.56 9.96 -2.55
CA ASN A 147 27.44 9.89 -1.39
C ASN A 147 28.13 11.24 -1.10
N HIS A 148 28.55 11.97 -2.13
CA HIS A 148 29.13 13.30 -1.97
C HIS A 148 28.11 14.30 -1.43
N ILE A 149 26.89 14.30 -1.98
CA ILE A 149 25.77 15.14 -1.50
C ILE A 149 25.43 14.79 -0.04
N GLU A 150 25.42 13.51 0.32
CA GLU A 150 25.13 13.09 1.69
C GLU A 150 26.21 13.57 2.67
N LYS A 151 27.49 13.44 2.30
CA LYS A 151 28.61 14.01 3.08
C LYS A 151 28.45 15.51 3.26
N LEU A 152 28.15 16.25 2.18
CA LEU A 152 27.94 17.69 2.23
C LEU A 152 26.72 18.07 3.09
N HIS A 153 25.64 17.29 3.02
CA HIS A 153 24.45 17.49 3.84
C HIS A 153 24.72 17.25 5.32
N ARG A 154 25.50 16.20 5.67
CA ARG A 154 25.98 15.96 7.05
C ARG A 154 26.81 17.15 7.55
N THR A 155 27.77 17.63 6.76
CA THR A 155 28.60 18.80 7.12
C THR A 155 27.76 20.06 7.27
N ARG A 156 26.85 20.36 6.32
CA ARG A 156 25.95 21.52 6.40
C ARG A 156 25.04 21.45 7.62
N ASN A 157 24.51 20.28 7.95
CA ASN A 157 23.69 20.10 9.14
C ASN A 157 24.49 20.33 10.42
N LEU A 158 25.72 19.82 10.49
CA LEU A 158 26.61 20.10 11.61
C LEU A 158 26.90 21.59 11.72
N LEU A 159 27.26 22.24 10.61
CA LEU A 159 27.53 23.68 10.57
C LEU A 159 26.32 24.51 11.01
N ARG A 160 25.10 24.13 10.60
CA ARG A 160 23.86 24.79 11.03
C ARG A 160 23.62 24.61 12.54
N LYS A 161 23.90 23.43 13.10
CA LYS A 161 23.80 23.19 14.54
C LYS A 161 24.82 24.05 15.30
N VAL A 162 26.06 24.09 14.83
CA VAL A 162 27.12 24.93 15.42
C VAL A 162 26.74 26.42 15.35
N GLN A 163 26.26 26.88 14.19
CA GLN A 163 25.79 28.25 14.01
C GLN A 163 24.63 28.57 14.95
N PHE A 164 23.68 27.65 15.15
CA PHE A 164 22.59 27.85 16.10
C PHE A 164 23.10 28.05 17.53
N ILE A 165 24.11 27.29 17.96
CA ILE A 165 24.71 27.45 19.29
C ILE A 165 25.43 28.78 19.43
N TYR A 166 26.16 29.22 18.40
CA TYR A 166 26.86 30.51 18.43
C TYR A 166 25.90 31.70 18.41
N ASP A 167 24.79 31.60 17.68
CA ASP A 167 23.73 32.62 17.64
C ASP A 167 22.82 32.60 18.88
N LEU A 168 22.92 31.56 19.73
CA LEU A 168 21.97 31.34 20.83
C LEU A 168 21.95 32.50 21.83
N PRO A 169 23.09 33.05 22.32
CA PRO A 169 23.06 34.17 23.26
C PRO A 169 22.35 35.41 22.69
N ALA A 170 22.65 35.77 21.44
CA ALA A 170 22.01 36.91 20.77
C ALA A 170 20.50 36.68 20.55
N ARG A 171 20.09 35.43 20.29
CA ARG A 171 18.66 35.07 20.20
C ARG A 171 17.96 35.17 21.55
N LEU A 172 18.59 34.71 22.63
CA LEU A 172 18.05 34.83 23.99
C LEU A 172 17.92 36.29 24.41
N GLU A 173 18.92 37.13 24.12
CA GLU A 173 18.85 38.56 24.40
C GLU A 173 17.70 39.24 23.65
N LYS A 174 17.46 38.86 22.39
CA LYS A 174 16.30 39.34 21.62
C LYS A 174 14.98 38.89 22.26
N CYS A 175 14.88 37.64 22.70
CA CYS A 175 13.68 37.13 23.38
C CYS A 175 13.41 37.84 24.71
N ILE A 176 14.46 38.23 25.45
CA ILE A 176 14.34 39.07 26.66
C ILE A 176 13.73 40.42 26.30
N LYS A 177 14.21 41.07 25.24
CA LYS A 177 13.71 42.38 24.79
C LYS A 177 12.26 42.35 24.28
N SER A 178 11.84 41.22 23.70
CA SER A 178 10.49 41.06 23.16
C SER A 178 9.52 40.32 24.10
N GLU A 179 9.94 40.04 25.33
CA GLU A 179 9.20 39.23 26.33
C GLU A 179 8.70 37.86 25.84
N ALA A 180 9.35 37.31 24.80
CA ALA A 180 8.98 36.03 24.19
C ALA A 180 9.66 34.86 24.92
N TYR A 181 9.33 34.67 26.20
CA TYR A 181 10.01 33.71 27.07
C TYR A 181 9.79 32.25 26.65
N ALA A 182 8.64 31.91 26.10
CA ALA A 182 8.35 30.53 25.66
C ALA A 182 9.31 30.04 24.56
N ASP A 183 9.66 30.91 23.61
CA ASP A 183 10.60 30.58 22.56
C ASP A 183 12.04 30.54 23.07
N ALA A 184 12.39 31.41 24.02
CA ALA A 184 13.70 31.43 24.67
C ALA A 184 13.99 30.10 25.38
N VAL A 185 13.02 29.61 26.16
CA VAL A 185 13.12 28.31 26.85
C VAL A 185 13.28 27.18 25.84
N LYS A 186 12.49 27.15 24.76
CA LYS A 186 12.63 26.13 23.70
C LYS A 186 14.03 26.13 23.06
N TYR A 187 14.56 27.32 22.73
CA TYR A 187 15.89 27.42 22.14
C TYR A 187 16.98 26.94 23.11
N TYR A 188 16.87 27.29 24.39
CA TYR A 188 17.82 26.87 25.41
C TYR A 188 17.73 25.36 25.71
N THR A 189 16.53 24.80 25.90
CA THR A 189 16.33 23.36 26.11
C THR A 189 16.87 22.55 24.93
N GLY A 190 16.69 23.04 23.69
CA GLY A 190 17.24 22.39 22.49
C GLY A 190 18.77 22.42 22.40
N ALA A 191 19.41 23.44 23.00
CA ALA A 191 20.86 23.59 23.05
C ALA A 191 21.52 22.86 24.24
N MET A 192 20.76 22.59 25.30
CA MET A 192 21.22 21.97 26.55
C MET A 192 22.04 20.69 26.36
N PRO A 193 21.66 19.73 25.48
CA PRO A 193 22.47 18.51 25.28
C PRO A 193 23.85 18.80 24.71
N ILE A 194 23.97 19.85 23.87
CA ILE A 194 25.23 20.26 23.27
C ILE A 194 26.12 20.96 24.30
N PHE A 195 25.54 21.81 25.16
CA PHE A 195 26.27 22.42 26.26
C PHE A 195 26.71 21.41 27.33
N LYS A 196 25.92 20.36 27.60
CA LYS A 196 26.34 19.27 28.50
C LYS A 196 27.54 18.49 27.94
N ALA A 197 27.60 18.28 26.62
CA ALA A 197 28.66 17.49 25.99
C ALA A 197 29.93 18.31 25.64
N TYR A 198 29.76 19.56 25.21
CA TYR A 198 30.83 20.39 24.64
C TYR A 198 30.92 21.79 25.25
N GLY A 199 30.07 22.11 26.23
CA GLY A 199 29.99 23.44 26.83
C GLY A 199 31.25 23.84 27.58
N ASP A 200 31.98 22.89 28.19
CA ASP A 200 33.19 23.22 28.96
C ASP A 200 34.46 23.26 28.08
N SER A 201 34.30 23.19 26.76
CA SER A 201 35.39 23.23 25.79
C SER A 201 35.16 24.32 24.73
N SER A 202 34.71 23.95 23.54
CA SER A 202 34.59 24.87 22.39
C SER A 202 33.46 25.89 22.52
N PHE A 203 32.49 25.69 23.41
CA PHE A 203 31.31 26.56 23.57
C PHE A 203 31.20 27.21 24.95
N GLN A 204 32.32 27.36 25.67
CA GLN A 204 32.31 27.91 27.05
C GLN A 204 31.73 29.31 27.12
N ASP A 205 32.19 30.23 26.27
CA ASP A 205 31.71 31.61 26.27
C ASP A 205 30.22 31.68 25.90
N CYS A 206 29.80 30.90 24.89
CA CYS A 206 28.40 30.82 24.49
C CYS A 206 27.53 30.23 25.61
N LYS A 207 28.00 29.19 26.31
CA LYS A 207 27.30 28.58 27.44
C LYS A 207 27.12 29.59 28.57
N GLN A 208 28.20 30.28 28.95
CA GLN A 208 28.16 31.30 30.00
C GLN A 208 27.19 32.42 29.66
N GLN A 209 27.29 33.02 28.47
CA GLN A 209 26.37 34.08 28.05
C GLN A 209 24.91 33.61 27.95
N SER A 210 24.70 32.36 27.54
CA SER A 210 23.35 31.77 27.49
C SER A 210 22.78 31.57 28.89
N GLU A 211 23.58 31.09 29.84
CA GLU A 211 23.20 30.89 31.24
C GLU A 211 22.90 32.22 31.93
N GLU A 212 23.72 33.26 31.68
CA GLU A 212 23.46 34.63 32.16
C GLU A 212 22.14 35.18 31.61
N ALA A 213 21.89 35.02 30.31
CA ALA A 213 20.62 35.42 29.69
C ALA A 213 19.43 34.64 30.26
N VAL A 214 19.59 33.33 30.51
CA VAL A 214 18.55 32.50 31.13
C VAL A 214 18.30 32.90 32.59
N ALA A 215 19.33 33.28 33.36
CA ALA A 215 19.15 33.80 34.71
C ALA A 215 18.32 35.09 34.72
N ILE A 216 18.51 35.98 33.74
CA ILE A 216 17.67 37.16 33.56
C ILE A 216 16.23 36.77 33.22
N ILE A 217 16.04 35.77 32.34
CA ILE A 217 14.71 35.25 32.00
C ILE A 217 14.03 34.67 33.23
N ILE A 218 14.73 33.89 34.06
CA ILE A 218 14.21 33.32 35.31
C ILE A 218 13.75 34.44 36.25
N ASN A 219 14.57 35.48 36.46
CA ASN A 219 14.19 36.62 37.30
C ASN A 219 12.96 37.36 36.77
N ASN A 220 12.85 37.55 35.46
CA ASN A 220 11.67 38.16 34.85
C ASN A 220 10.43 37.28 34.99
N LEU A 221 10.56 35.97 34.79
CA LEU A 221 9.47 35.01 34.97
C LEU A 221 9.03 34.92 36.42
N GLU A 222 9.95 34.91 37.40
CA GLU A 222 9.61 35.03 38.82
C GLU A 222 8.82 36.32 39.08
N GLY A 223 9.30 37.46 38.56
CA GLY A 223 8.58 38.74 38.64
C GLY A 223 7.16 38.67 38.08
N LYS A 224 6.96 37.98 36.95
CA LYS A 224 5.63 37.75 36.34
C LYS A 224 4.74 36.85 37.19
N VAL A 225 5.28 35.78 37.77
CA VAL A 225 4.55 34.87 38.67
C VAL A 225 4.05 35.59 39.93
N PHE A 226 4.88 36.50 40.50
CA PHE A 226 4.55 37.21 41.73
C PHE A 226 3.88 38.58 41.52
N SER A 227 3.63 39.00 40.28
CA SER A 227 2.96 40.26 39.97
C SER A 227 1.44 40.09 39.94
N ASP A 228 0.74 40.85 40.79
CA ASP A 228 -0.73 40.82 40.87
C ASP A 228 -1.41 41.47 39.66
N ALA A 229 -0.64 42.15 38.81
CA ALA A 229 -1.10 42.77 37.57
C ALA A 229 -1.24 41.78 36.40
N GLU A 230 -0.73 40.55 36.52
CA GLU A 230 -0.77 39.56 35.43
C GLU A 230 -1.96 38.58 35.56
N SER A 231 -2.45 38.14 34.40
CA SER A 231 -3.55 37.18 34.34
C SER A 231 -3.15 35.84 34.95
N ILE A 232 -4.12 35.09 35.47
CA ILE A 232 -3.91 33.75 36.05
C ILE A 232 -3.26 32.81 35.01
N GLN A 233 -3.66 32.95 33.74
CA GLN A 233 -3.09 32.19 32.62
C GLN A 233 -1.61 32.52 32.36
N ALA A 234 -1.23 33.80 32.35
CA ALA A 234 0.16 34.22 32.15
C ALA A 234 1.07 33.72 33.29
N ARG A 235 0.55 33.72 34.53
CA ARG A 235 1.24 33.16 35.70
C ARG A 235 1.41 31.64 35.60
N ALA A 236 0.38 30.91 35.17
CA ALA A 236 0.46 29.46 34.94
C ALA A 236 1.48 29.11 33.84
N GLU A 237 1.49 29.87 32.74
CA GLU A 237 2.48 29.71 31.66
C GLU A 237 3.90 30.00 32.14
N ALA A 238 4.11 31.04 32.95
CA ALA A 238 5.41 31.36 33.52
C ALA A 238 5.93 30.24 34.46
N VAL A 239 5.06 29.66 35.29
CA VAL A 239 5.41 28.50 36.14
C VAL A 239 5.77 27.28 35.30
N MET A 240 5.04 27.00 34.21
CA MET A 240 5.37 25.91 33.29
C MET A 240 6.74 26.10 32.61
N LEU A 241 7.04 27.33 32.18
CA LEU A 241 8.32 27.65 31.57
C LEU A 241 9.50 27.55 32.55
N LEU A 242 9.30 27.95 33.82
CA LEU A 242 10.29 27.76 34.88
C LEU A 242 10.56 26.28 35.15
N LYS A 243 9.52 25.43 35.15
CA LYS A 243 9.69 23.97 35.26
C LYS A 243 10.50 23.39 34.10
N GLN A 244 10.29 23.87 32.87
CA GLN A 244 11.02 23.40 31.69
C GLN A 244 12.50 23.81 31.68
N LEU A 245 12.90 24.81 32.47
CA LEU A 245 14.29 25.24 32.68
C LEU A 245 14.99 24.50 33.83
N ASP A 246 14.41 23.43 34.38
CA ASP A 246 14.90 22.71 35.57
C ASP A 246 15.09 23.62 36.81
N PHE A 247 14.27 24.66 36.96
CA PHE A 247 14.32 25.51 38.16
C PHE A 247 13.83 24.75 39.40
N PRO A 248 14.51 24.85 40.57
CA PRO A 248 14.10 24.13 41.78
C PRO A 248 12.72 24.61 42.25
N VAL A 249 11.74 23.73 42.11
CA VAL A 249 10.33 23.97 42.47
C VAL A 249 10.20 24.30 43.96
N GLU A 250 11.10 23.77 44.79
CA GLU A 250 11.16 23.99 46.23
C GLU A 250 11.41 25.46 46.58
N SER A 251 12.30 26.16 45.87
CA SER A 251 12.52 27.59 46.12
C SER A 251 11.34 28.42 45.64
N LEU A 252 10.65 27.98 44.57
CA LEU A 252 9.45 28.64 44.09
C LEU A 252 8.30 28.49 45.09
N LYS A 253 8.08 27.27 45.62
CA LYS A 253 7.08 26.98 46.66
C LYS A 253 7.30 27.87 47.88
N VAL A 254 8.52 27.93 48.40
CA VAL A 254 8.86 28.75 49.59
C VAL A 254 8.58 30.24 49.34
N LYS A 255 9.03 30.81 48.21
CA LYS A 255 8.77 32.21 47.87
C LYS A 255 7.28 32.51 47.66
N LEU A 256 6.51 31.56 47.14
CA LEU A 256 5.05 31.69 46.95
C LEU A 256 4.31 31.64 48.29
N PHE A 257 4.71 30.75 49.19
CA PHE A 257 4.17 30.71 50.55
C PHE A 257 4.50 31.98 51.33
N GLU A 258 5.73 32.50 51.23
CA GLU A 258 6.14 33.74 51.91
C GLU A 258 5.35 34.96 51.38
N LYS A 259 5.13 35.06 50.06
CA LYS A 259 4.26 36.09 49.47
C LYS A 259 2.78 35.95 49.88
N LEU A 260 2.26 34.73 49.98
CA LEU A 260 0.90 34.49 50.46
C LEU A 260 0.77 34.85 51.94
N GLU A 261 1.76 34.53 52.77
CA GLU A 261 1.80 34.95 54.17
C GLU A 261 1.84 36.47 54.29
N GLN A 262 2.67 37.15 53.50
CA GLN A 262 2.74 38.61 53.43
C GLN A 262 1.38 39.22 53.03
N PHE A 263 0.72 38.67 52.01
CA PHE A 263 -0.60 39.13 51.55
C PHE A 263 -1.69 38.91 52.59
N VAL A 264 -1.64 37.79 53.33
CA VAL A 264 -2.55 37.51 54.44
C VAL A 264 -2.30 38.47 55.60
N VAL A 265 -1.05 38.85 55.87
CA VAL A 265 -0.71 39.86 56.88
C VAL A 265 -1.21 41.25 56.46
N ASP A 266 -1.05 41.63 55.19
CA ASP A 266 -1.52 42.91 54.66
C ASP A 266 -3.06 43.01 54.67
N LEU A 267 -3.77 41.93 54.28
CA LEU A 267 -5.24 41.87 54.41
C LEU A 267 -5.71 41.93 55.87
N ASN A 268 -4.95 41.37 56.81
CA ASN A 268 -5.27 41.43 58.24
C ASN A 268 -5.00 42.83 58.83
N LEU A 269 -4.05 43.58 58.28
CA LEU A 269 -3.80 45.00 58.62
C LEU A 269 -4.92 45.89 58.07
N ASP A 270 -5.32 45.71 56.81
CA ASP A 270 -6.46 46.41 56.20
C ASP A 270 -7.79 46.13 56.93
N SER A 271 -8.00 44.87 57.35
CA SER A 271 -9.16 44.49 58.17
C SER A 271 -9.13 45.16 59.55
N LYS A 272 -7.95 45.40 60.13
CA LYS A 272 -7.78 46.11 61.40
C LYS A 272 -7.99 47.62 61.26
N GLU A 273 -7.57 48.22 60.15
CA GLU A 273 -7.83 49.64 59.85
C GLU A 273 -9.33 49.92 59.62
N LEU A 274 -10.06 48.99 59.00
CA LEU A 274 -11.52 49.06 58.87
C LEU A 274 -12.25 48.93 60.22
N THR A 275 -11.73 48.15 61.17
CA THR A 275 -12.34 48.03 62.51
C THR A 275 -12.06 49.22 63.44
N ASN A 276 -11.02 50.01 63.18
CA ASN A 276 -10.66 51.17 64.02
C ASN A 276 -11.33 52.49 63.59
N SER A 277 -12.16 52.48 62.54
CA SER A 277 -12.85 53.67 62.02
C SER A 277 -14.37 53.67 62.21
N SER A 278 -14.95 52.68 62.91
CA SER A 278 -16.39 52.63 63.18
C SER A 278 -16.72 52.55 64.67
N VAL A 279 -16.63 53.70 65.35
CA VAL A 279 -17.40 53.99 66.57
C VAL A 279 -17.96 55.41 66.43
N ASP A 280 -19.19 55.54 65.92
CA ASP A 280 -20.26 56.35 66.54
C ASP A 280 -21.59 56.30 65.75
N VAL A 281 -22.59 55.73 66.44
CA VAL A 281 -23.95 56.27 66.69
C VAL A 281 -25.00 56.39 65.54
N ASN A 282 -26.01 55.51 65.70
CA ASN A 282 -27.48 55.65 65.54
C ASN A 282 -28.15 55.92 64.17
N GLY A 283 -29.05 54.99 63.82
CA GLY A 283 -30.24 55.25 62.98
C GLY A 283 -30.93 53.98 62.50
N SER A 284 -32.12 53.70 63.04
CA SER A 284 -33.01 52.53 62.81
C SER A 284 -33.43 52.28 61.33
N PRO A 285 -34.03 51.12 61.02
CA PRO A 285 -34.13 50.52 59.68
C PRO A 285 -35.46 50.80 58.97
N ASP A 286 -35.48 50.67 57.63
CA ASP A 286 -36.70 50.28 56.88
C ASP A 286 -36.32 49.58 55.55
N PRO A 287 -37.13 48.61 55.06
CA PRO A 287 -36.70 47.53 54.17
C PRO A 287 -37.01 47.80 52.69
N GLY A 288 -36.21 47.20 51.81
CA GLY A 288 -36.62 46.98 50.42
C GLY A 288 -35.53 47.20 49.39
N ARG A 289 -34.67 46.19 49.19
CA ARG A 289 -34.25 45.77 47.84
C ARG A 289 -33.46 44.45 47.89
N VAL A 290 -33.87 43.53 47.05
CA VAL A 290 -33.29 42.21 46.80
C VAL A 290 -31.82 42.36 46.35
N PRO A 291 -30.86 41.58 46.88
CA PRO A 291 -29.51 41.51 46.31
C PRO A 291 -29.50 40.56 45.11
N ASP A 292 -29.05 41.07 43.98
CA ASP A 292 -28.77 40.30 42.77
C ASP A 292 -27.44 39.56 42.98
N VAL A 293 -27.49 38.22 42.96
CA VAL A 293 -26.32 37.34 43.09
C VAL A 293 -25.95 36.85 41.69
N ALA A 294 -24.80 37.29 41.18
CA ALA A 294 -24.12 36.69 40.03
C ALA A 294 -22.60 37.01 40.08
N PRO A 295 -21.73 36.18 39.49
CA PRO A 295 -21.46 34.80 39.92
C PRO A 295 -19.96 34.62 40.27
N ALA A 296 -19.68 34.05 41.45
CA ALA A 296 -18.32 33.72 41.91
C ALA A 296 -17.67 32.54 41.16
N THR A 297 -18.34 31.97 40.16
CA THR A 297 -17.98 30.68 39.54
C THR A 297 -16.79 30.74 38.60
N ALA A 298 -16.60 31.84 37.86
CA ALA A 298 -15.47 31.99 36.93
C ALA A 298 -14.13 32.21 37.67
N HIS A 299 -14.16 32.97 38.76
CA HIS A 299 -12.99 33.19 39.60
C HIS A 299 -12.62 31.93 40.40
N GLU A 300 -13.61 31.21 40.94
CA GLU A 300 -13.35 29.90 41.59
C GLU A 300 -12.80 28.86 40.61
N ALA A 301 -13.28 28.82 39.37
CA ALA A 301 -12.78 27.88 38.36
C ALA A 301 -11.33 28.18 37.99
N SER A 302 -10.98 29.45 37.80
CA SER A 302 -9.62 29.87 37.44
C SER A 302 -8.63 29.70 38.60
N VAL A 303 -9.08 29.91 39.85
CA VAL A 303 -8.29 29.62 41.06
C VAL A 303 -8.11 28.11 41.26
N ARG A 304 -9.13 27.29 40.95
CA ARG A 304 -9.01 25.82 40.99
C ARG A 304 -8.06 25.29 39.92
N GLU A 305 -8.09 25.82 38.71
CA GLU A 305 -7.19 25.41 37.62
C GLU A 305 -5.73 25.78 37.90
N PHE A 306 -5.50 26.96 38.51
CA PHE A 306 -4.18 27.37 39.00
C PHE A 306 -3.70 26.48 40.15
N ALA A 307 -4.59 26.17 41.11
CA ALA A 307 -4.29 25.26 42.22
C ALA A 307 -4.02 23.82 41.74
N GLU A 308 -4.78 23.32 40.75
CA GLU A 308 -4.57 22.00 40.15
C GLU A 308 -3.24 21.93 39.41
N SER A 309 -2.89 22.96 38.65
CA SER A 309 -1.60 23.10 37.96
C SER A 309 -0.42 23.16 38.94
N CYS A 310 -0.59 23.80 40.09
CA CYS A 310 0.40 23.80 41.18
C CYS A 310 0.42 22.50 41.99
N SER A 311 -0.68 21.74 42.05
CA SER A 311 -0.76 20.47 42.78
C SER A 311 -0.25 19.27 41.98
N CYS A 312 -0.16 19.39 40.64
CA CYS A 312 0.47 18.41 39.75
C CYS A 312 2.00 18.62 39.59
N LEU A 313 2.61 19.47 40.45
CA LEU A 313 4.06 19.65 40.64
C LEU A 313 4.67 18.56 41.53
#